data_AF-A0A925YGZ1-F1
#
_entry.id   AF-A0A925YGZ1-F1
#
_cell.length_a   1.000
_cell.length_b   1.000
_cell.length_c   1.000
_cell.angle_alpha   90.00
_cell.angle_beta   90.00
_cell.angle_gamma   90.00
#
_symmetry.space_group_name_H-M   'P 1'
#
loop_
_entity.id
_entity.type
_entity.pdbx_description
1 polymer ?
#
loop_
_entity_poly.entity_id
_entity_poly.type
_entity_poly.pdbx_seq_one_letter_code
_entity_poly.pdbx_strand_id
1 'polypeptide(L)'
;MPPRRATSAPPVIAAAPWTSPVPLLAAVAILAGISGWVATATFQQDFAAYYTAAAAVARRLDPYVNHLPSADGPWDGIAIFQHSRFLYAPLMADLFRPIAVLPYGAAKALFAGISAAALLAALLLVARDTRATAHEHAPAHSALQAGATWLMPLLWVLWPPVFLTLERGQIDLL
;
A
#
# COMPACT_ATOMS: atom_id res chain seq x y z
N MET A 1 11.86 8.03 68.07
CA MET A 1 10.98 7.71 66.91
C MET A 1 11.26 8.74 65.83
N PRO A 2 11.85 8.37 64.67
CA PRO A 2 12.05 9.31 63.58
C PRO A 2 10.72 9.54 62.82
N PRO A 3 10.45 10.76 62.32
CA PRO A 3 9.22 11.04 61.57
C PRO A 3 9.22 10.33 60.21
N ARG A 4 8.14 9.62 59.89
CA ARG A 4 7.90 9.03 58.55
C ARG A 4 7.84 10.16 57.53
N ARG A 5 8.76 10.17 56.56
CA ARG A 5 8.65 11.02 55.35
C ARG A 5 7.42 10.58 54.56
N ALA A 6 6.49 11.51 54.35
CA ALA A 6 5.40 11.31 53.41
C ALA A 6 5.98 11.15 52.01
N THR A 7 5.87 9.95 51.44
CA THR A 7 6.18 9.69 50.04
C THR A 7 5.11 10.35 49.19
N SER A 8 5.42 11.50 48.60
CA SER A 8 4.57 12.12 47.59
C SER A 8 4.45 11.16 46.42
N ALA A 9 3.24 10.66 46.17
CA ALA A 9 2.97 9.82 45.01
C ALA A 9 3.45 10.55 43.74
N PRO A 10 4.16 9.87 42.83
CA PRO A 10 4.59 10.50 41.59
C PRO A 10 3.37 11.00 40.82
N PRO A 11 3.48 12.15 40.12
CA PRO A 11 2.38 12.68 39.33
C PRO A 11 1.99 11.63 38.29
N VAL A 12 0.73 11.19 38.34
CA VAL A 12 0.11 10.42 37.27
C VAL A 12 0.03 11.37 36.09
N ILE A 13 1.01 11.28 35.18
CA ILE A 13 0.91 11.93 33.87
C ILE A 13 -0.25 11.22 33.19
N ALA A 14 -1.43 11.84 33.24
CA ALA A 14 -2.60 11.37 32.53
C ALA A 14 -2.19 11.26 31.06
N ALA A 15 -2.10 10.03 30.55
CA ALA A 15 -1.91 9.78 29.13
C ALA A 15 -2.99 10.58 28.41
N ALA A 16 -2.58 11.59 27.64
CA ALA A 16 -3.50 12.41 26.88
C ALA A 16 -4.41 11.45 26.09
N PRO A 17 -5.74 11.60 26.09
CA PRO A 17 -6.60 10.68 25.37
C PRO A 17 -6.43 10.93 23.87
N TRP A 18 -5.62 10.11 23.19
CA TRP A 18 -5.51 10.04 21.72
C TRP A 18 -6.81 9.46 21.11
N THR A 19 -7.97 9.93 21.56
CA THR A 19 -9.30 9.48 21.14
C THR A 19 -9.87 10.28 19.97
N SER A 20 -9.16 11.32 19.53
CA SER A 20 -9.61 12.12 18.39
C SER A 20 -9.59 11.27 17.11
N PRO A 21 -10.71 11.16 16.37
CA PRO A 21 -10.75 10.45 15.09
C PRO A 21 -9.99 11.21 13.98
N VAL A 22 -9.60 12.46 14.22
CA VAL A 22 -9.02 13.36 13.21
C VAL A 22 -7.78 12.78 12.51
N PRO A 23 -6.77 12.20 13.20
CA PRO A 23 -5.58 11.67 12.54
C PRO A 23 -5.90 10.45 11.66
N LEU A 24 -6.83 9.60 12.08
CA LEU A 24 -7.27 8.45 11.30
C LEU A 24 -7.99 8.90 10.02
N LEU A 25 -8.91 9.86 10.16
CA LEU A 25 -9.62 10.43 9.00
C LEU A 25 -8.65 11.11 8.03
N ALA A 26 -7.66 11.85 8.54
CA ALA A 26 -6.62 12.45 7.73
C ALA A 26 -5.78 11.39 6.99
N ALA A 27 -5.36 10.33 7.68
CA ALA A 27 -4.59 9.24 7.06
C ALA A 27 -5.40 8.51 5.96
N VAL A 28 -6.68 8.24 6.21
CA VAL A 28 -7.59 7.64 5.21
C VAL A 28 -7.76 8.57 4.01
N ALA A 29 -7.95 9.87 4.24
CA ALA A 29 -8.09 10.84 3.15
C ALA A 29 -6.80 10.97 2.32
N ILE A 30 -5.63 10.99 2.96
CA ILE A 30 -4.33 10.99 2.27
C ILE A 30 -4.16 9.72 1.45
N LEU A 31 -4.43 8.55 2.03
CA LEU A 31 -4.36 7.27 1.32
C LEU A 31 -5.29 7.27 0.10
N ALA A 32 -6.54 7.71 0.26
CA ALA A 32 -7.49 7.81 -0.85
C ALA A 32 -7.00 8.77 -1.95
N GLY A 33 -6.44 9.92 -1.57
CA GLY A 33 -5.87 10.89 -2.50
C GLY A 33 -4.67 10.33 -3.28
N ILE A 34 -3.74 9.67 -2.59
CA ILE A 34 -2.58 9.01 -3.22
C ILE A 34 -3.04 7.88 -4.15
N SER A 35 -3.95 7.03 -3.70
CA SER A 35 -4.48 5.93 -4.52
C SER A 35 -5.22 6.44 -5.76
N GLY A 36 -5.99 7.52 -5.62
CA GLY A 36 -6.63 8.19 -6.75
C GLY A 36 -5.61 8.74 -7.75
N TRP A 37 -4.58 9.44 -7.26
CA TRP A 37 -3.49 9.94 -8.10
C TRP A 37 -2.71 8.82 -8.79
N VAL A 38 -2.40 7.73 -8.09
CA VAL A 38 -1.77 6.54 -8.67
C VAL A 38 -2.68 5.91 -9.75
N ALA A 39 -3.98 5.81 -9.49
CA ALA A 39 -4.94 5.28 -10.46
C ALA A 39 -5.00 6.13 -11.74
N THR A 40 -4.90 7.45 -11.66
CA THR A 40 -5.12 8.32 -12.84
C THR A 40 -3.84 8.84 -13.49
N ALA A 41 -2.75 9.03 -12.74
CA ALA A 41 -1.60 9.81 -13.19
C ALA A 41 -0.28 9.02 -13.28
N THR A 42 -0.19 7.81 -12.70
CA THR A 42 1.05 7.01 -12.76
C THR A 42 0.97 5.87 -13.75
N PHE A 43 2.11 5.37 -14.20
CA PHE A 43 2.18 4.12 -14.95
C PHE A 43 2.31 2.97 -13.96
N GLN A 44 1.38 2.03 -14.00
CA GLN A 44 1.42 0.81 -13.17
C GLN A 44 1.92 -0.34 -14.05
N GLN A 45 3.24 -0.47 -14.19
CA GLN A 45 3.85 -1.40 -15.15
C GLN A 45 3.49 -2.86 -14.86
N ASP A 46 3.56 -3.27 -13.59
CA ASP A 46 3.21 -4.62 -13.18
C ASP A 46 1.72 -4.92 -13.45
N PHE A 47 0.85 -3.95 -13.14
CA PHE A 47 -0.57 -4.08 -13.43
C PHE A 47 -0.86 -4.18 -14.93
N ALA A 48 -0.15 -3.41 -15.76
CA ALA A 48 -0.24 -3.52 -17.21
C ALA A 48 0.11 -4.95 -17.68
N ALA A 49 1.16 -5.56 -17.14
CA ALA A 49 1.53 -6.95 -17.45
C ALA A 49 0.43 -7.95 -17.04
N TYR A 50 -0.13 -7.83 -15.83
CA TYR A 50 -1.25 -8.70 -15.41
C TYR A 50 -2.50 -8.52 -16.28
N TYR A 51 -2.88 -7.27 -16.55
CA TYR A 51 -4.07 -6.94 -17.34
C TYR A 51 -3.98 -7.48 -18.76
N THR A 52 -2.81 -7.33 -19.39
CA THR A 52 -2.58 -7.74 -20.78
C THR A 52 -2.53 -9.26 -20.92
N ALA A 53 -1.87 -9.95 -19.99
CA ALA A 53 -1.90 -11.42 -19.90
C ALA A 53 -3.30 -11.95 -19.64
N ALA A 54 -4.04 -11.35 -18.71
CA ALA A 54 -5.42 -11.72 -18.41
C ALA A 54 -6.34 -11.54 -19.63
N ALA A 55 -6.17 -10.45 -20.39
CA ALA A 55 -6.89 -10.22 -21.63
C ALA A 55 -6.52 -11.23 -22.74
N ALA A 56 -5.26 -11.66 -22.81
CA ALA A 56 -4.82 -12.71 -23.72
C ALA A 56 -5.47 -14.06 -23.36
N VAL A 57 -5.42 -14.47 -22.10
CA VAL A 57 -6.04 -15.71 -21.61
C VAL A 57 -7.56 -15.70 -21.81
N ALA A 58 -8.23 -14.55 -21.61
CA ALA A 58 -9.66 -14.41 -21.88
C ALA A 58 -10.03 -14.74 -23.33
N ARG A 59 -9.10 -14.52 -24.27
CA ARG A 59 -9.21 -14.83 -25.70
C ARG A 59 -8.60 -16.18 -26.09
N ARG A 60 -8.21 -17.00 -25.10
CA ARG A 60 -7.50 -18.29 -25.29
C ARG A 60 -6.17 -18.13 -26.02
N LEU A 61 -5.48 -17.01 -25.82
CA LEU A 61 -4.15 -16.74 -26.34
C LEU A 61 -3.09 -17.01 -25.27
N ASP A 62 -1.83 -17.09 -25.69
CA ASP A 62 -0.69 -17.30 -24.80
C ASP A 62 -0.35 -16.00 -24.04
N PRO A 63 -0.40 -15.97 -22.69
CA PRO A 63 -0.07 -14.76 -21.93
C PRO A 63 1.41 -14.35 -22.04
N TYR A 64 2.30 -15.25 -22.47
CA TYR A 64 3.73 -14.99 -22.63
C TYR A 64 4.11 -14.43 -24.01
N VAL A 65 3.13 -14.24 -24.89
CA VAL A 65 3.30 -13.61 -26.20
C VAL A 65 2.62 -12.24 -26.21
N ASN A 66 3.26 -11.24 -26.83
CA ASN A 66 2.61 -9.95 -26.97
C ASN A 66 1.54 -10.02 -28.07
N HIS A 67 0.30 -9.80 -27.67
CA HIS A 67 -0.87 -9.77 -28.55
C HIS A 67 -1.47 -8.36 -28.72
N LEU A 68 -0.82 -7.32 -28.16
CA LEU A 68 -1.28 -5.95 -28.30
C LEU A 68 -0.85 -5.36 -29.65
N PRO A 69 -1.74 -4.60 -30.32
CA PRO A 69 -1.32 -3.74 -31.42
C PRO A 69 -0.34 -2.69 -30.89
N SER A 70 0.71 -2.41 -31.65
CA SER A 70 1.86 -1.59 -31.25
C SER A 70 1.53 -0.13 -30.89
N ALA A 71 0.32 0.38 -31.19
CA ALA A 71 -0.08 1.76 -30.92
C ALA A 71 -1.20 1.94 -29.87
N ASP A 72 -2.08 0.95 -29.68
CA ASP A 72 -3.32 1.12 -28.88
C ASP A 72 -3.34 0.30 -27.58
N GLY A 73 -2.25 -0.40 -27.26
CA GLY A 73 -2.12 -1.19 -26.04
C GLY A 73 -1.90 -0.35 -24.77
N PRO A 74 -2.14 -0.90 -23.56
CA PRO A 74 -1.81 -0.22 -22.30
C PRO A 74 -0.33 0.16 -22.25
N TRP A 75 -0.01 1.46 -22.33
CA TRP A 75 1.36 1.96 -22.26
C TRP A 75 1.87 1.91 -20.81
N ASP A 76 3.08 1.39 -20.62
CA ASP A 76 3.73 1.26 -19.33
C ASP A 76 4.97 2.17 -19.16
N GLY A 77 5.25 3.05 -20.12
CA GLY A 77 6.36 4.00 -20.06
C GLY A 77 7.72 3.51 -20.56
N ILE A 78 7.91 2.23 -20.93
CA ILE A 78 9.27 1.71 -21.27
C ILE A 78 9.40 1.10 -22.68
N ALA A 79 8.36 0.53 -23.31
CA ALA A 79 8.52 0.04 -24.69
C ALA A 79 7.23 -0.11 -25.50
N ILE A 80 7.32 0.13 -26.81
CA ILE A 80 6.39 -0.41 -27.81
C ILE A 80 6.63 -1.92 -27.81
N PHE A 81 5.75 -2.67 -27.16
CA PHE A 81 5.96 -4.09 -26.85
C PHE A 81 6.25 -4.92 -28.10
N GLN A 82 7.48 -5.41 -28.24
CA GLN A 82 7.79 -6.52 -29.16
C GLN A 82 7.62 -7.88 -28.46
N HIS A 83 7.58 -7.91 -27.12
CA HIS A 83 7.50 -9.12 -26.30
C HIS A 83 6.54 -8.92 -25.11
N SER A 84 5.99 -10.02 -24.57
CA SER A 84 5.14 -9.96 -23.37
C SER A 84 6.00 -9.61 -22.14
N ARG A 85 5.48 -8.75 -21.26
CA ARG A 85 6.08 -8.46 -19.95
C ARG A 85 5.60 -9.40 -18.84
N PHE A 86 4.66 -10.29 -19.16
CA PHE A 86 4.14 -11.22 -18.17
C PHE A 86 5.17 -12.31 -17.88
N LEU A 87 5.75 -12.28 -16.67
CA LEU A 87 6.78 -13.22 -16.20
C LEU A 87 6.29 -14.11 -15.05
N TYR A 88 5.00 -14.06 -14.73
CA TYR A 88 4.39 -14.74 -13.59
C TYR A 88 3.80 -16.10 -13.97
N ALA A 89 3.41 -16.88 -12.97
CA ALA A 89 2.71 -18.15 -13.19
C ALA A 89 1.37 -17.94 -13.90
N PRO A 90 0.92 -18.87 -14.77
CA PRO A 90 -0.33 -18.72 -15.53
C PRO A 90 -1.57 -18.42 -14.67
N LEU A 91 -1.60 -18.98 -13.45
CA LEU A 91 -2.65 -18.72 -12.46
C LEU A 91 -2.87 -17.23 -12.19
N MET A 92 -1.83 -16.40 -12.28
CA MET A 92 -1.98 -14.95 -12.10
C MET A 92 -2.75 -14.31 -13.25
N ALA A 93 -2.57 -14.76 -14.48
CA ALA A 93 -3.37 -14.27 -15.60
C ALA A 93 -4.85 -14.65 -15.42
N ASP A 94 -5.14 -15.85 -14.95
CA ASP A 94 -6.50 -16.30 -14.63
C ASP A 94 -7.13 -15.50 -13.49
N LEU A 95 -6.36 -15.20 -12.43
CA LEU A 95 -6.83 -14.41 -11.29
C LEU A 95 -7.26 -13.00 -11.71
N PHE A 96 -6.55 -12.38 -12.66
CA PHE A 96 -6.84 -11.05 -13.16
C PHE A 96 -7.86 -11.04 -14.31
N ARG A 97 -8.26 -12.21 -14.82
CA ARG A 97 -9.23 -12.33 -15.92
C ARG A 97 -10.56 -11.61 -15.68
N PRO A 98 -11.19 -11.65 -14.49
CA PRO A 98 -12.42 -10.89 -14.24
C PRO A 98 -12.20 -9.38 -14.34
N ILE A 99 -11.03 -8.89 -13.91
CA ILE A 99 -10.68 -7.47 -13.92
C ILE A 99 -10.40 -6.99 -15.36
N ALA A 100 -9.85 -7.85 -16.21
CA ALA A 100 -9.53 -7.54 -17.61
C ALA A 100 -10.74 -7.36 -18.53
N VAL A 101 -11.97 -7.61 -18.04
CA VAL A 101 -13.22 -7.29 -18.76
C VAL A 101 -13.48 -5.78 -18.76
N LEU A 102 -12.95 -5.06 -17.77
CA LEU A 102 -13.10 -3.61 -17.65
C LEU A 102 -12.13 -2.88 -18.60
N PRO A 103 -12.46 -1.66 -19.05
CA PRO A 103 -11.49 -0.79 -19.70
C PRO A 103 -10.27 -0.59 -18.80
N TYR A 104 -9.06 -0.53 -19.39
CA TYR A 104 -7.80 -0.48 -18.63
C TYR A 104 -7.78 0.57 -17.51
N GLY A 105 -8.28 1.79 -17.77
CA GLY A 105 -8.34 2.84 -16.74
C GLY A 105 -9.22 2.46 -15.54
N ALA A 106 -10.38 1.84 -15.78
CA ALA A 106 -11.27 1.36 -14.72
C ALA A 106 -10.67 0.16 -13.98
N ALA A 107 -10.06 -0.77 -14.72
CA ALA A 107 -9.35 -1.93 -14.16
C ALA A 107 -8.21 -1.48 -13.23
N LYS A 108 -7.45 -0.48 -13.67
CA LYS A 108 -6.35 0.14 -12.92
C LYS A 108 -6.83 0.84 -11.66
N ALA A 109 -7.92 1.60 -11.76
CA ALA A 109 -8.53 2.25 -10.60
C ALA A 109 -9.05 1.24 -9.57
N LEU A 110 -9.69 0.16 -10.04
CA LEU A 110 -10.14 -0.93 -9.19
C LEU A 110 -8.96 -1.61 -8.48
N PHE A 111 -7.89 -1.94 -9.22
CA PHE A 111 -6.69 -2.54 -8.65
C PHE A 111 -6.06 -1.64 -7.58
N ALA A 112 -5.87 -0.35 -7.87
CA ALA A 112 -5.36 0.61 -6.90
C ALA A 112 -6.25 0.70 -5.63
N GLY A 113 -7.57 0.68 -5.81
CA GLY A 113 -8.52 0.66 -4.70
C GLY A 113 -8.41 -0.59 -3.83
N ILE A 114 -8.30 -1.77 -4.45
CA ILE A 114 -8.10 -3.05 -3.74
C ILE A 114 -6.78 -3.03 -2.98
N SER A 115 -5.69 -2.58 -3.60
CA SER A 115 -4.37 -2.47 -2.94
C SER A 115 -4.42 -1.53 -1.73
N ALA A 116 -5.10 -0.39 -1.86
CA ALA A 116 -5.27 0.56 -0.77
C ALA A 116 -6.10 -0.01 0.38
N ALA A 117 -7.21 -0.70 0.07
CA ALA A 117 -8.04 -1.38 1.06
C ALA A 117 -7.28 -2.49 1.77
N ALA A 118 -6.48 -3.29 1.06
CA ALA A 118 -5.65 -4.33 1.63
C ALA A 118 -4.58 -3.75 2.56
N LEU A 119 -3.93 -2.65 2.16
CA LEU A 119 -2.98 -1.92 3.02
C LEU A 119 -3.67 -1.41 4.29
N LEU A 120 -4.84 -0.76 4.16
CA LEU A 120 -5.61 -0.29 5.31
C LEU A 120 -5.97 -1.44 6.26
N ALA A 121 -6.44 -2.57 5.72
CA ALA A 121 -6.75 -3.76 6.51
C ALA A 121 -5.53 -4.29 7.26
N ALA A 122 -4.38 -4.40 6.60
CA ALA A 122 -3.13 -4.82 7.23
C ALA A 122 -2.71 -3.87 8.38
N LEU A 123 -2.81 -2.56 8.16
CA LEU A 123 -2.53 -1.56 9.20
C LEU A 123 -3.48 -1.67 10.39
N LEU A 124 -4.77 -1.90 10.15
CA LEU A 124 -5.76 -2.11 11.22
C LEU A 124 -5.51 -3.38 12.02
N LEU A 125 -5.06 -4.46 11.36
CA LEU A 125 -4.68 -5.71 12.03
C LEU A 125 -3.45 -5.51 12.93
N VAL A 126 -2.42 -4.82 12.44
CA VAL A 126 -1.22 -4.48 13.24
C VAL A 126 -1.59 -3.57 14.43
N ALA A 127 -2.45 -2.58 14.20
CA ALA A 127 -2.94 -1.70 15.26
C ALA A 127 -3.76 -2.44 16.32
N ARG A 128 -4.50 -3.49 15.93
CA ARG A 128 -5.24 -4.34 16.87
C ARG A 128 -4.30 -5.20 17.72
N ASP A 129 -3.31 -5.82 17.08
CA ASP A 129 -2.36 -6.71 17.75
C ASP A 129 -1.51 -5.95 18.79
N THR A 130 -0.97 -4.79 18.41
CA THR A 130 -0.22 -3.91 19.31
C THR A 130 -1.02 -3.45 20.54
N ARG A 131 -2.33 -3.20 20.40
CA ARG A 131 -3.21 -2.86 21.53
C ARG A 131 -3.42 -4.04 22.49
N ALA A 132 -3.52 -5.27 21.96
CA ALA A 132 -3.65 -6.46 22.79
C ALA A 132 -2.39 -6.65 23.65
N THR A 133 -1.21 -6.57 23.04
CA THR A 133 0.08 -6.73 23.73
C THR A 133 0.35 -5.63 24.76
N ALA A 134 -0.07 -4.39 24.49
CA ALA A 134 0.08 -3.25 25.40
C ALA A 134 -0.79 -3.36 26.67
N HIS A 135 -1.92 -4.08 26.61
CA HIS A 135 -2.74 -4.34 27.80
C HIS A 135 -2.11 -5.36 28.75
N GLU A 136 -1.22 -6.23 28.26
CA GLU A 136 -0.59 -7.29 29.05
C GLU A 136 0.72 -6.85 29.74
N HIS A 137 1.40 -5.80 29.27
CA HIS A 137 2.71 -5.38 29.78
C HIS A 137 2.69 -3.96 30.38
N ALA A 138 3.08 -3.85 31.66
CA ALA A 138 3.09 -2.62 32.48
C ALA A 138 4.00 -1.48 31.91
N PRO A 139 3.82 -0.21 32.33
CA PRO A 139 3.85 0.97 31.45
C PRO A 139 5.22 1.60 31.12
N ALA A 140 6.35 1.12 31.67
CA ALA A 140 7.61 1.89 31.61
C ALA A 140 8.36 1.83 30.26
N HIS A 141 8.19 0.77 29.46
CA HIS A 141 8.81 0.64 28.13
C HIS A 141 7.89 1.10 26.97
N SER A 142 6.66 1.51 27.30
CA SER A 142 5.56 1.65 26.34
C SER A 142 5.64 2.87 25.42
N ALA A 143 6.23 3.99 25.84
CA ALA A 143 6.19 5.23 25.06
C ALA A 143 7.12 5.20 23.83
N LEU A 144 8.32 4.63 23.97
CA LEU A 144 9.28 4.46 22.87
C LEU A 144 8.82 3.35 21.90
N GLN A 145 8.26 2.26 22.42
CA GLN A 145 7.68 1.20 21.59
C GLN A 145 6.42 1.68 20.86
N ALA A 146 5.52 2.40 21.53
CA ALA A 146 4.33 2.99 20.91
C ALA A 146 4.72 3.95 19.79
N GLY A 147 5.70 4.84 20.03
CA GLY A 147 6.25 5.74 19.01
C GLY A 147 6.80 4.97 17.79
N ALA A 148 7.58 3.90 18.03
CA ALA A 148 8.14 3.07 16.97
C ALA A 148 7.08 2.27 16.19
N THR A 149 6.02 1.77 16.84
CA THR A 149 4.94 1.04 16.18
C THR A 149 4.07 1.90 15.26
N TRP A 150 4.01 3.22 15.47
CA TRP A 150 3.28 4.13 14.57
C TRP A 150 4.19 4.79 13.52
N LEU A 151 5.48 4.99 13.84
CA LEU A 151 6.47 5.48 12.89
C LEU A 151 6.74 4.49 11.76
N MET A 152 6.80 3.19 12.05
CA MET A 152 7.00 2.15 11.02
C MET A 152 5.93 2.14 9.92
N PRO A 153 4.63 2.11 10.21
CA PRO A 153 3.60 2.19 9.18
C PRO A 153 3.58 3.54 8.47
N LEU A 154 3.89 4.65 9.15
CA LEU A 154 4.03 5.96 8.50
C LEU A 154 5.19 5.95 7.49
N LEU A 155 6.36 5.41 7.87
CA LEU A 155 7.50 5.23 6.98
C LEU A 155 7.19 4.27 5.82
N TRP A 156 6.42 3.23 6.08
CA TRP A 156 5.93 2.30 5.04
C TRP A 156 4.93 2.94 4.08
N VAL A 157 4.07 3.85 4.54
CA VAL A 157 3.13 4.59 3.67
C VAL A 157 3.86 5.64 2.84
N LEU A 158 4.92 6.24 3.40
CA LEU A 158 5.79 7.18 2.69
C LEU A 158 6.82 6.49 1.78
N TRP A 159 7.05 5.18 1.96
CA TRP A 159 8.03 4.45 1.16
C TRP A 159 7.63 4.33 -0.33
N PRO A 160 6.40 3.95 -0.73
CA PRO A 160 6.02 3.86 -2.14
C PRO A 160 6.25 5.13 -2.96
N PRO A 161 5.85 6.35 -2.53
CA PRO A 161 6.16 7.54 -3.31
C PRO A 161 7.66 7.85 -3.37
N VAL A 162 8.43 7.56 -2.30
CA VAL A 162 9.90 7.71 -2.29
C VAL A 162 10.58 6.69 -3.19
N PHE A 163 10.12 5.44 -3.18
CA PHE A 163 10.64 4.38 -4.02
C PHE A 163 10.33 4.66 -5.50
N LEU A 164 9.10 5.08 -5.82
CA LEU A 164 8.71 5.42 -7.18
C LEU A 164 9.43 6.65 -7.74
N THR A 165 9.77 7.64 -6.91
CA THR A 165 10.61 8.76 -7.35
C THR A 165 12.07 8.35 -7.54
N LEU A 166 12.61 7.47 -6.70
CA LEU A 166 13.96 6.93 -6.84
C LEU A 166 14.10 6.02 -8.07
N GLU A 167 13.16 5.11 -8.32
CA GLU A 167 13.16 4.26 -9.52
C GLU A 167 12.96 5.07 -10.80
N ARG A 168 12.03 6.03 -10.82
CA ARG A 168 11.83 6.88 -12.00
C ARG A 168 13.00 7.84 -12.26
N GLY A 169 13.67 8.32 -11.22
CA GLY A 169 14.87 9.14 -11.35
C GLY A 169 16.06 8.42 -12.01
N GLN A 170 16.05 7.08 -12.05
CA GLN A 170 17.03 6.30 -12.83
C GLN A 170 16.62 6.08 -14.29
N ILE A 171 15.35 6.32 -14.66
CA ILE A 171 14.86 6.14 -16.04
C ILE A 171 15.11 7.38 -16.89
N ASP A 172 15.20 8.58 -16.30
CA ASP A 172 15.47 9.83 -17.05
C ASP A 172 16.98 10.05 -17.36
N LEU A 173 17.87 9.11 -17.01
CA LEU A 173 19.32 9.22 -17.20
C LEU A 173 19.90 8.22 -18.22
N LEU A 174 19.07 7.48 -18.96
CA LEU A 174 19.51 6.53 -20.00
C LEU A 174 18.90 6.85 -21.36
#